data_AF-A0A2U1S5K1-F1
#
_entry.id   AF-A0A2U1S5K1-F1
#
_cell.length_a   1.000
_cell.length_b   1.000
_cell.length_c   1.000
_cell.angle_alpha   90.00
_cell.angle_beta   90.00
_cell.angle_gamma   90.00
#
_symmetry.space_group_name_H-M   'P 1'
#
loop_
_entity.id
_entity.type
_entity.pdbx_description
1 polymer ?
#
loop_
_entity_poly.entity_id
_entity_poly.type
_entity_poly.pdbx_seq_one_letter_code
_entity_poly.pdbx_strand_id
1 'polypeptide(L)'
;MDEKGFSSVEILVVLILLLLAIGVILEFTQESSEKLSTAISEGNLEKITTEACDNLINNPGSPKNWNELRQKENVIAGLAILNEDNKTIPNSVSFEKFLAIGKDYNKLINENIFKNQVKSSMILTPFNENIEQKTWGSSVTSENIFSINRIVTCDFYKKFSINSFQNNGKCNQYHIGEHSCNYFKIFKSYLKTTDYYLLFDENSYNDVYYSLDTTLIPSISKKVTNDVIKLNNEIESKLIFSEDGIVFVHTNKEDVKAVIIGVPKDFDKKYLKYDYFISNQCKFTIKTSY
;
A
#
# COMPACT_ATOMS: atom_id res chain seq x y z
N MET A 1 78.57 -46.92 -12.47
CA MET A 1 78.04 -45.80 -13.28
C MET A 1 76.54 -45.72 -13.04
N ASP A 2 76.15 -44.86 -12.10
CA ASP A 2 74.96 -43.98 -12.07
C ASP A 2 73.56 -44.43 -12.54
N GLU A 3 73.11 -45.66 -12.26
CA GLU A 3 71.67 -45.99 -12.41
C GLU A 3 70.79 -45.38 -11.30
N LYS A 4 71.36 -45.05 -10.13
CA LYS A 4 70.59 -44.48 -9.01
C LYS A 4 70.22 -43.00 -9.17
N GLY A 5 70.96 -42.24 -9.99
CA GLY A 5 70.68 -40.82 -10.25
C GLY A 5 69.54 -40.58 -11.24
N PHE A 6 69.33 -41.50 -12.19
CA PHE A 6 68.28 -41.40 -13.21
C PHE A 6 66.87 -41.56 -12.61
N SER A 7 66.69 -42.55 -11.73
CA SER A 7 65.40 -42.81 -11.04
C SER A 7 64.95 -41.63 -10.16
N SER A 8 65.88 -40.94 -9.49
CA SER A 8 65.55 -39.78 -8.66
C SER A 8 65.07 -38.55 -9.45
N VAL A 9 65.60 -38.34 -10.66
CA VAL A 9 65.20 -37.20 -11.51
C VAL A 9 63.82 -37.43 -12.11
N GLU A 10 63.52 -38.66 -12.55
CA GLU A 10 62.19 -39.02 -13.05
C GLU A 10 61.11 -38.86 -11.97
N ILE A 11 61.39 -39.31 -10.73
CA ILE A 11 60.50 -39.10 -9.58
C ILE A 11 60.29 -37.62 -9.31
N LEU A 12 61.34 -36.79 -9.39
CA LEU A 12 61.24 -35.34 -9.18
C LEU A 12 60.36 -34.67 -10.25
N VAL A 13 60.54 -35.03 -11.52
CA VAL A 13 59.73 -34.49 -12.63
C VAL A 13 58.26 -34.87 -12.46
N VAL A 14 57.97 -36.11 -12.08
CA VAL A 14 56.60 -36.57 -11.80
C VAL A 14 55.99 -35.81 -10.62
N LEU A 15 56.77 -35.55 -9.57
CA LEU A 15 56.35 -34.74 -8.42
C LEU A 15 56.01 -33.30 -8.81
N ILE A 16 56.83 -32.66 -9.65
CA ILE A 16 56.58 -31.31 -10.15
C ILE A 16 55.28 -31.27 -10.98
N LEU A 17 55.09 -32.25 -11.87
CA LEU A 17 53.86 -32.35 -12.68
C LEU A 17 52.62 -32.58 -11.80
N LEU A 18 52.72 -33.41 -10.76
CA LEU A 18 51.65 -33.61 -9.77
C LEU A 18 51.31 -32.31 -9.03
N LEU A 19 52.32 -31.56 -8.59
CA LEU A 19 52.11 -30.29 -7.89
C LEU A 19 51.42 -29.25 -8.79
N LEU A 20 51.82 -29.17 -10.07
CA LEU A 20 51.15 -28.30 -11.04
C LEU A 20 49.70 -28.71 -11.27
N ALA A 21 49.44 -30.01 -11.43
CA ALA A 21 48.08 -30.53 -11.61
C ALA A 21 47.19 -30.25 -10.38
N ILE A 22 47.72 -30.46 -9.17
CA ILE A 22 47.02 -30.14 -7.92
C ILE A 22 46.74 -28.63 -7.83
N GLY A 23 47.71 -27.78 -8.21
CA GLY A 23 47.54 -26.33 -8.23
C GLY A 23 46.36 -25.88 -9.10
N VAL A 24 46.28 -26.38 -10.34
CA VAL A 24 45.16 -26.09 -11.25
C VAL A 24 43.82 -26.61 -10.70
N ILE A 25 43.80 -27.81 -10.11
CA ILE A 25 42.59 -28.37 -9.51
C ILE A 25 42.11 -27.52 -8.33
N LEU A 26 43.02 -27.04 -7.48
CA LEU A 26 42.69 -26.21 -6.32
C LEU A 26 42.10 -24.87 -6.76
N GLU A 27 42.72 -24.20 -7.75
CA GLU A 27 42.21 -22.93 -8.28
C GLU A 27 40.81 -23.10 -8.90
N PHE A 28 40.62 -24.13 -9.73
CA PHE A 28 39.31 -24.46 -10.30
C PHE A 28 38.26 -24.78 -9.22
N THR A 29 38.66 -25.50 -8.17
CA THR A 29 37.78 -25.85 -7.05
C THR A 29 37.38 -24.60 -6.27
N GLN A 30 38.32 -23.68 -6.04
CA GLN A 30 38.04 -22.42 -5.34
C GLN A 30 37.06 -21.56 -6.14
N GLU A 31 37.32 -21.34 -7.43
CA GLU A 31 36.43 -20.57 -8.30
C GLU A 31 35.02 -21.19 -8.38
N SER A 32 34.94 -22.51 -8.51
CA SER A 32 33.67 -23.24 -8.51
C SER A 32 32.92 -23.10 -7.18
N SER A 33 33.64 -23.15 -6.06
CA SER A 33 33.06 -22.98 -4.73
C SER A 33 32.54 -21.56 -4.50
N GLU A 34 33.27 -20.54 -4.95
CA GLU A 34 32.85 -19.13 -4.86
C GLU A 34 31.59 -18.87 -5.71
N LYS A 35 31.55 -19.39 -6.94
CA LYS A 35 30.37 -19.33 -7.82
C LYS A 35 29.15 -20.03 -7.19
N LEU A 36 29.35 -21.24 -6.65
CA LEU A 36 28.28 -21.99 -6.00
C LEU A 36 27.75 -21.25 -4.75
N SER A 37 28.65 -20.71 -3.94
CA SER A 37 28.27 -19.94 -2.75
C SER A 37 27.46 -18.69 -3.12
N THR A 38 27.89 -17.97 -4.15
CA THR A 38 27.18 -16.79 -4.67
C THR A 38 25.79 -17.15 -5.18
N ALA A 39 25.67 -18.20 -6.00
CA ALA A 39 24.38 -18.66 -6.53
C ALA A 39 23.40 -19.09 -5.42
N ILE A 40 23.88 -19.79 -4.38
CA ILE A 40 23.07 -20.16 -3.22
C ILE A 40 22.62 -18.90 -2.46
N SER A 41 23.52 -17.94 -2.28
CA SER A 41 23.24 -16.68 -1.60
C SER A 41 22.17 -15.86 -2.32
N GLU A 42 22.29 -15.71 -3.65
CA GLU A 42 21.30 -15.02 -4.48
C GLU A 42 19.94 -15.73 -4.48
N GLY A 43 19.92 -17.05 -4.65
CA GLY A 43 18.69 -17.83 -4.63
C GLY A 43 17.96 -17.77 -3.28
N ASN A 44 18.71 -17.77 -2.17
CA ASN A 44 18.13 -17.57 -0.83
C ASN A 44 17.53 -16.18 -0.67
N LEU A 45 18.25 -15.13 -1.12
CA LEU A 45 17.79 -13.76 -1.05
C LEU A 45 16.50 -13.56 -1.88
N GLU A 46 16.47 -14.12 -3.09
CA GLU A 46 15.28 -14.13 -3.94
C GLU A 46 14.09 -14.80 -3.24
N LYS A 47 14.30 -15.99 -2.69
CA LYS A 47 13.26 -16.77 -2.02
C LYS A 47 12.68 -16.02 -0.82
N ILE A 48 13.50 -15.58 0.12
CA ILE A 48 13.00 -14.90 1.34
C ILE A 48 12.30 -13.59 1.01
N THR A 49 12.78 -12.87 -0.02
CA THR A 49 12.17 -11.60 -0.43
C THR A 49 10.83 -11.83 -1.12
N THR A 50 10.74 -12.87 -1.94
CA THR A 50 9.49 -13.28 -2.59
C THR A 50 8.46 -13.73 -1.56
N GLU A 51 8.84 -14.63 -0.65
CA GLU A 51 7.95 -15.12 0.41
C GLU A 51 7.50 -13.98 1.34
N ALA A 52 8.41 -13.07 1.71
CA ALA A 52 8.07 -11.89 2.51
C ALA A 52 7.06 -10.98 1.79
N CYS A 53 7.30 -10.69 0.51
CA CYS A 53 6.42 -9.84 -0.29
C CYS A 53 5.03 -10.48 -0.44
N ASP A 54 4.99 -11.75 -0.82
CA ASP A 54 3.74 -12.46 -1.08
C ASP A 54 2.95 -12.69 0.22
N ASN A 55 3.62 -12.93 1.36
CA ASN A 55 2.95 -12.99 2.66
C ASN A 55 2.33 -11.64 3.02
N LEU A 56 3.09 -10.54 2.91
CA LEU A 56 2.60 -9.21 3.25
C LEU A 56 1.35 -8.83 2.45
N ILE A 57 1.30 -9.05 1.15
CA ILE A 57 0.18 -8.59 0.30
C ILE A 57 -1.02 -9.54 0.27
N ASN A 58 -0.86 -10.78 0.77
CA ASN A 58 -1.92 -11.79 0.79
C ASN A 58 -2.39 -12.14 2.20
N ASN A 59 -1.76 -11.61 3.25
CA ASN A 59 -2.14 -11.81 4.64
C ASN A 59 -2.50 -10.47 5.30
N PRO A 60 -3.63 -10.36 6.03
CA PRO A 60 -4.00 -9.14 6.74
C PRO A 60 -3.17 -8.90 8.01
N GLY A 61 -2.38 -9.89 8.44
CA GLY A 61 -1.63 -9.90 9.69
C GLY A 61 -2.46 -10.41 10.87
N SER A 62 -1.78 -10.64 11.99
CA SER A 62 -2.37 -11.15 13.23
C SER A 62 -1.75 -10.49 14.47
N PRO A 63 -2.55 -10.10 15.48
CA PRO A 63 -4.03 -10.11 15.48
C PRO A 63 -4.61 -9.13 14.45
N LYS A 64 -5.92 -9.22 14.17
CA LYS A 64 -6.57 -8.46 13.08
C LYS A 64 -6.30 -6.94 13.11
N ASN A 65 -6.23 -6.37 14.31
CA ASN A 65 -5.98 -4.95 14.57
C ASN A 65 -4.52 -4.66 14.98
N TRP A 66 -3.56 -5.51 14.59
CA TRP A 66 -2.16 -5.36 15.00
C TRP A 66 -1.57 -3.98 14.72
N ASN A 67 -2.05 -3.30 13.67
CA ASN A 67 -1.62 -1.95 13.27
C ASN A 67 -1.97 -0.89 14.33
N GLU A 68 -3.01 -1.11 15.14
CA GLU A 68 -3.48 -0.19 16.19
C GLU A 68 -2.87 -0.49 17.57
N LEU A 69 -2.29 -1.68 17.76
CA LEU A 69 -1.70 -2.07 19.04
C LEU A 69 -0.49 -1.21 19.37
N ARG A 70 -0.41 -0.73 20.62
CA ARG A 70 0.76 0.01 21.14
C ARG A 70 2.00 -0.87 21.26
N GLN A 71 1.82 -2.12 21.67
CA GLN A 71 2.89 -3.10 21.77
C GLN A 71 2.84 -4.03 20.55
N LYS A 72 3.99 -4.19 19.88
CA LYS A 72 4.14 -5.03 18.68
C LYS A 72 4.75 -6.40 19.00
N GLU A 73 4.60 -6.88 20.22
CA GLU A 73 5.08 -8.21 20.63
C GLU A 73 4.13 -9.28 20.07
N ASN A 74 4.69 -10.36 19.51
CA ASN A 74 3.94 -11.46 18.87
C ASN A 74 3.01 -11.03 17.72
N VAL A 75 3.32 -9.90 17.07
CA VAL A 75 2.58 -9.41 15.90
C VAL A 75 3.15 -10.03 14.63
N ILE A 76 2.26 -10.59 13.82
CA ILE A 76 2.53 -10.94 12.43
C ILE A 76 2.03 -9.79 11.57
N ALA A 77 2.95 -9.05 10.96
CA ALA A 77 2.60 -7.96 10.06
C ALA A 77 2.02 -8.53 8.75
N GLY A 78 0.99 -7.87 8.25
CA GLY A 78 0.38 -8.18 6.97
C GLY A 78 -0.38 -6.97 6.46
N LEU A 79 -0.33 -6.73 5.15
CA LEU A 79 -0.87 -5.55 4.51
C LEU A 79 -2.23 -5.81 3.85
N ALA A 80 -2.64 -7.05 3.64
CA ALA A 80 -3.87 -7.32 2.89
C ALA A 80 -5.10 -6.66 3.53
N ILE A 81 -5.97 -6.13 2.65
CA ILE A 81 -7.24 -5.51 2.99
C ILE A 81 -8.23 -6.61 3.39
N LEU A 82 -9.03 -6.32 4.41
CA LEU A 82 -10.19 -7.14 4.76
C LEU A 82 -11.45 -6.46 4.22
N ASN A 83 -12.29 -7.20 3.51
CA ASN A 83 -13.59 -6.70 3.07
C ASN A 83 -14.59 -6.65 4.24
N GLU A 84 -15.81 -6.21 3.96
CA GLU A 84 -16.90 -6.11 4.95
C GLU A 84 -17.26 -7.46 5.60
N ASP A 85 -17.08 -8.57 4.86
CA ASP A 85 -17.27 -9.94 5.35
C ASP A 85 -16.07 -10.51 6.13
N ASN A 86 -15.08 -9.68 6.44
CA ASN A 86 -13.80 -10.09 7.05
C ASN A 86 -12.99 -11.08 6.21
N LYS A 87 -13.21 -11.14 4.90
CA LYS A 87 -12.41 -11.94 3.97
C LYS A 87 -11.24 -11.12 3.47
N THR A 88 -10.09 -11.78 3.36
CA THR A 88 -8.89 -11.18 2.80
C THR A 88 -9.05 -10.93 1.30
N ILE A 89 -8.74 -9.73 0.87
CA ILE A 89 -8.56 -9.39 -0.54
C ILE A 89 -7.07 -9.64 -0.85
N PRO A 90 -6.72 -10.69 -1.62
CA PRO A 90 -5.33 -10.96 -1.95
C PRO A 90 -4.74 -9.88 -2.88
N ASN A 91 -3.41 -9.81 -2.98
CA ASN A 91 -2.68 -8.80 -3.75
C ASN A 91 -3.17 -7.38 -3.43
N SER A 92 -3.29 -7.06 -2.15
CA SER A 92 -3.75 -5.75 -1.71
C SER A 92 -2.93 -5.19 -0.56
N VAL A 93 -2.97 -3.86 -0.43
CA VAL A 93 -2.25 -3.13 0.60
C VAL A 93 -3.20 -2.14 1.27
N SER A 94 -3.51 -2.40 2.52
CA SER A 94 -4.12 -1.45 3.42
C SER A 94 -3.08 -0.39 3.78
N PHE A 95 -3.34 0.85 3.39
CA PHE A 95 -2.39 1.94 3.56
C PHE A 95 -2.17 2.26 5.03
N GLU A 96 -3.20 2.16 5.87
CA GLU A 96 -3.05 2.33 7.32
C GLU A 96 -2.08 1.30 7.92
N LYS A 97 -2.20 0.03 7.51
CA LYS A 97 -1.25 -1.02 7.93
C LYS A 97 0.15 -0.71 7.41
N PHE A 98 0.27 -0.25 6.17
CA PHE A 98 1.56 0.17 5.60
C PHE A 98 2.20 1.33 6.35
N LEU A 99 1.43 2.33 6.77
CA LEU A 99 1.89 3.42 7.64
C LEU A 99 2.32 2.90 9.03
N ALA A 100 1.59 1.94 9.59
CA ALA A 100 1.94 1.32 10.86
C ALA A 100 3.26 0.54 10.78
N ILE A 101 3.54 -0.14 9.67
CA ILE A 101 4.86 -0.74 9.44
C ILE A 101 5.95 0.33 9.41
N GLY A 102 5.72 1.46 8.74
CA GLY A 102 6.69 2.56 8.69
C GLY A 102 7.13 3.07 10.07
N LYS A 103 6.22 3.09 11.04
CA LYS A 103 6.52 3.54 12.42
C LYS A 103 7.44 2.59 13.18
N ASP A 104 7.31 1.28 12.97
CA ASP A 104 8.04 0.23 13.69
C ASP A 104 8.78 -0.72 12.71
N TYR A 105 9.36 -0.18 11.65
CA TYR A 105 9.90 -0.96 10.53
C TYR A 105 10.95 -1.98 10.97
N ASN A 106 11.87 -1.58 11.85
CA ASN A 106 12.94 -2.47 12.31
C ASN A 106 12.38 -3.71 13.00
N LYS A 107 11.43 -3.53 13.91
CA LYS A 107 10.82 -4.65 14.64
C LYS A 107 9.95 -5.52 13.74
N LEU A 108 9.07 -4.90 12.95
CA LEU A 108 8.06 -5.63 12.18
C LEU A 108 8.63 -6.31 10.92
N ILE A 109 9.66 -5.74 10.31
CA ILE A 109 10.22 -6.23 9.05
C ILE A 109 11.61 -6.83 9.27
N ASN A 110 12.58 -6.04 9.73
CA ASN A 110 13.96 -6.52 9.85
C ASN A 110 14.06 -7.68 10.86
N GLU A 111 13.53 -7.51 12.07
CA GLU A 111 13.60 -8.53 13.13
C GLU A 111 12.60 -9.67 12.89
N ASN A 112 11.32 -9.35 12.62
CA ASN A 112 10.28 -10.37 12.59
C ASN A 112 10.23 -11.18 11.28
N ILE A 113 10.38 -10.53 10.12
CA ILE A 113 10.30 -11.20 8.82
C ILE A 113 11.69 -11.67 8.39
N PHE A 114 12.67 -10.77 8.39
CA PHE A 114 14.01 -11.07 7.86
C PHE A 114 15.01 -11.54 8.90
N LYS A 115 14.65 -11.61 10.19
CA LYS A 115 15.52 -12.08 11.29
C LYS A 115 16.88 -11.37 11.34
N ASN A 116 16.94 -10.10 10.94
CA ASN A 116 18.13 -9.27 10.78
C ASN A 116 19.20 -9.87 9.85
N GLN A 117 18.82 -10.78 8.96
CA GLN A 117 19.73 -11.43 8.01
C GLN A 117 19.99 -10.55 6.78
N VAL A 118 19.07 -9.64 6.47
CA VAL A 118 19.14 -8.77 5.29
C VAL A 118 18.67 -7.36 5.62
N LYS A 119 19.27 -6.37 4.95
CA LYS A 119 18.74 -5.01 4.88
C LYS A 119 17.58 -5.00 3.91
N SER A 120 16.53 -4.23 4.23
CA SER A 120 15.34 -4.15 3.39
C SER A 120 14.78 -2.74 3.28
N SER A 121 14.08 -2.52 2.18
CA SER A 121 13.17 -1.38 1.99
C SER A 121 11.90 -1.83 1.30
N MET A 122 10.81 -1.11 1.59
CA MET A 122 9.52 -1.29 0.94
C MET A 122 9.07 0.01 0.30
N ILE A 123 8.55 -0.07 -0.91
CA ILE A 123 8.11 1.10 -1.68
C ILE A 123 6.69 0.81 -2.19
N LEU A 124 5.78 1.73 -1.90
CA LEU A 124 4.43 1.74 -2.46
C LEU A 124 4.34 2.89 -3.45
N THR A 125 4.30 2.54 -4.74
CA THR A 125 4.24 3.51 -5.86
C THR A 125 2.87 3.45 -6.50
N PRO A 126 2.01 4.45 -6.31
CA PRO A 126 0.72 4.53 -7.01
C PRO A 126 0.93 4.66 -8.52
N PHE A 127 0.03 4.10 -9.33
CA PHE A 127 -0.01 4.42 -10.77
C PHE A 127 -0.64 5.78 -11.06
N ASN A 128 -1.41 6.29 -10.11
CA ASN A 128 -1.94 7.64 -10.17
C ASN A 128 -0.90 8.65 -9.64
N GLU A 129 -0.43 9.53 -10.52
CA GLU A 129 0.58 10.55 -10.21
C GLU A 129 0.11 11.59 -9.18
N ASN A 130 -1.20 11.73 -8.96
CA ASN A 130 -1.76 12.62 -7.95
C ASN A 130 -1.55 12.12 -6.52
N ILE A 131 -1.12 10.87 -6.36
CA ILE A 131 -0.85 10.23 -5.08
C ILE A 131 0.66 10.08 -4.89
N GLU A 132 1.16 10.59 -3.77
CA GLU A 132 2.58 10.47 -3.41
C GLU A 132 3.01 9.02 -3.16
N GLN A 133 4.17 8.64 -3.72
CA GLN A 133 4.88 7.42 -3.32
C GLN A 133 5.26 7.47 -1.84
N LYS A 134 5.24 6.30 -1.18
CA LYS A 134 5.77 6.12 0.18
C LYS A 134 6.78 4.99 0.25
N THR A 135 7.87 5.24 0.96
CA THR A 135 9.00 4.33 1.11
C THR A 135 9.34 4.17 2.59
N TRP A 136 9.60 2.94 3.02
CA TRP A 136 10.07 2.61 4.36
C TRP A 136 11.32 1.73 4.30
N GLY A 137 12.09 1.73 5.39
CA GLY A 137 13.33 0.95 5.51
C GLY A 137 14.57 1.73 5.12
N SER A 138 15.70 1.03 5.06
CA SER A 138 17.00 1.65 4.78
C SER A 138 17.21 1.80 3.27
N SER A 139 17.95 2.83 2.86
CA SER A 139 18.38 2.93 1.45
C SER A 139 19.28 1.73 1.13
N VAL A 140 18.79 0.82 0.30
CA VAL A 140 19.56 -0.34 -0.16
C VAL A 140 20.36 0.12 -1.38
N THR A 141 21.66 0.37 -1.20
CA THR A 141 22.57 0.90 -2.25
C THR A 141 23.73 -0.05 -2.53
N SER A 142 23.56 -1.36 -2.30
CA SER A 142 24.58 -2.37 -2.62
C SER A 142 24.62 -2.69 -4.12
N GLU A 143 25.70 -3.33 -4.57
CA GLU A 143 25.79 -3.88 -5.94
C GLU A 143 24.83 -5.06 -6.14
N ASN A 144 24.55 -5.82 -5.07
CA ASN A 144 23.65 -6.97 -5.08
C ASN A 144 22.32 -6.63 -4.39
N ILE A 145 21.42 -5.99 -5.14
CA ILE A 145 20.05 -5.69 -4.69
C ILE A 145 19.10 -6.66 -5.37
N PHE A 146 18.43 -7.48 -4.59
CA PHE A 146 17.27 -8.20 -5.11
C PHE A 146 16.03 -7.33 -4.94
N SER A 147 15.22 -7.21 -6.01
CA SER A 147 14.03 -6.38 -6.01
C SER A 147 12.86 -7.15 -6.60
N ILE A 148 11.79 -7.25 -5.82
CA ILE A 148 10.53 -7.84 -6.30
C ILE A 148 9.46 -6.78 -6.42
N ASN A 149 8.66 -6.87 -7.48
CA ASN A 149 7.57 -5.96 -7.76
C ASN A 149 6.27 -6.76 -7.87
N ARG A 150 5.21 -6.27 -7.22
CA ARG A 150 3.85 -6.80 -7.31
C ARG A 150 2.87 -5.67 -7.60
N ILE A 151 1.93 -5.90 -8.51
CA ILE A 151 0.81 -5.01 -8.72
C ILE A 151 -0.23 -5.34 -7.66
N VAL A 152 -0.67 -4.33 -6.92
CA VAL A 152 -1.58 -4.49 -5.78
C VAL A 152 -2.67 -3.42 -5.81
N THR A 153 -3.82 -3.76 -5.25
CA THR A 153 -4.87 -2.77 -4.96
C THR A 153 -4.59 -2.11 -3.61
N CYS A 154 -4.58 -0.77 -3.56
CA CYS A 154 -4.39 0.00 -2.33
C CYS A 154 -5.61 0.85 -2.00
N ASP A 155 -5.93 0.98 -0.71
CA ASP A 155 -7.10 1.71 -0.21
C ASP A 155 -6.80 3.14 0.29
N PHE A 156 -5.54 3.55 0.44
CA PHE A 156 -5.16 4.88 0.96
C PHE A 156 -6.03 5.35 2.15
N TYR A 157 -6.86 6.37 1.94
CA TYR A 157 -7.77 6.93 2.93
C TYR A 157 -9.25 6.58 2.66
N LYS A 158 -9.52 5.59 1.80
CA LYS A 158 -10.86 5.12 1.43
C LYS A 158 -11.72 4.74 2.63
N LYS A 159 -11.15 4.35 3.77
CA LYS A 159 -11.92 4.09 5.00
C LYS A 159 -12.76 5.29 5.49
N PHE A 160 -12.41 6.50 5.08
CA PHE A 160 -13.17 7.72 5.38
C PHE A 160 -14.21 8.07 4.29
N SER A 161 -14.25 7.30 3.20
CA SER A 161 -15.27 7.40 2.17
C SER A 161 -16.60 6.89 2.69
N ILE A 162 -17.64 7.69 2.49
CA ILE A 162 -19.02 7.38 2.87
C ILE A 162 -19.75 6.81 1.66
N ASN A 163 -19.74 7.52 0.53
CA ASN A 163 -20.37 7.09 -0.73
C ASN A 163 -19.61 7.64 -1.94
N SER A 164 -19.59 6.87 -3.02
CA SER A 164 -19.11 7.29 -4.34
C SER A 164 -20.28 7.56 -5.28
N PHE A 165 -20.19 8.63 -6.06
CA PHE A 165 -21.20 9.01 -7.07
C PHE A 165 -21.04 8.27 -8.40
N GLN A 166 -20.02 7.42 -8.51
CA GLN A 166 -19.90 6.42 -9.58
C GLN A 166 -20.86 5.24 -9.39
N ASN A 167 -21.48 5.13 -8.21
CA ASN A 167 -22.57 4.19 -7.97
C ASN A 167 -23.79 5.01 -7.53
N ASN A 168 -24.89 4.89 -8.29
CA ASN A 168 -26.10 5.61 -7.94
C ASN A 168 -26.77 4.95 -6.72
N GLY A 169 -26.97 5.75 -5.68
CA GLY A 169 -27.62 5.39 -4.42
C GLY A 169 -29.10 5.70 -4.42
N LYS A 170 -29.73 5.57 -3.24
CA LYS A 170 -31.15 5.94 -3.08
C LYS A 170 -31.32 7.46 -3.12
N CYS A 171 -32.44 7.89 -3.67
CA CYS A 171 -32.84 9.27 -3.81
C CYS A 171 -34.20 9.50 -3.13
N ASN A 172 -34.42 10.70 -2.57
CA ASN A 172 -35.70 11.17 -2.03
C ASN A 172 -36.47 12.07 -3.01
N GLN A 173 -35.94 12.29 -4.21
CA GLN A 173 -36.50 13.19 -5.22
C GLN A 173 -36.73 12.47 -6.54
N TYR A 174 -37.68 12.99 -7.31
CA TYR A 174 -37.83 12.62 -8.71
C TYR A 174 -37.02 13.61 -9.55
N HIS A 175 -36.07 13.10 -10.33
CA HIS A 175 -35.22 13.89 -11.19
C HIS A 175 -35.62 13.73 -12.65
N ILE A 176 -35.63 14.83 -13.39
CA ILE A 176 -35.83 14.84 -14.84
C ILE A 176 -34.44 14.97 -15.48
N GLY A 177 -33.99 13.93 -16.17
CA GLY A 177 -32.67 13.88 -16.81
C GLY A 177 -31.58 13.18 -15.98
N GLU A 178 -30.33 13.36 -16.40
CA GLU A 178 -29.15 12.71 -15.80
C GLU A 178 -28.90 13.17 -14.36
N HIS A 179 -28.72 12.22 -13.45
CA HIS A 179 -28.42 12.50 -12.04
C HIS A 179 -27.71 11.33 -11.34
N SER A 180 -26.80 11.67 -10.42
CA SER A 180 -26.28 10.72 -9.43
C SER A 180 -26.66 11.19 -8.04
N CYS A 181 -27.24 10.29 -7.26
CA CYS A 181 -27.77 10.57 -5.94
C CYS A 181 -27.15 9.61 -4.93
N ASN A 182 -26.87 10.09 -3.74
CA ASN A 182 -26.43 9.25 -2.64
C ASN A 182 -27.01 9.78 -1.33
N TYR A 183 -27.02 8.94 -0.30
CA TYR A 183 -27.51 9.33 1.01
C TYR A 183 -26.66 8.75 2.11
N PHE A 184 -26.61 9.43 3.25
CA PHE A 184 -25.95 8.90 4.44
C PHE A 184 -26.66 9.35 5.70
N LYS A 185 -26.61 8.49 6.72
CA LYS A 185 -27.09 8.82 8.06
C LYS A 185 -26.00 9.59 8.81
N ILE A 186 -26.38 10.63 9.51
CA ILE A 186 -25.48 11.43 10.33
C ILE A 186 -26.14 11.83 11.66
N PHE A 187 -25.33 11.91 12.71
CA PHE A 187 -25.68 12.51 14.00
C PHE A 187 -25.04 13.89 14.09
N LYS A 188 -25.79 14.90 14.56
CA LYS A 188 -25.32 16.28 14.71
C LYS A 188 -24.08 16.38 15.60
N SER A 189 -23.96 15.50 16.61
CA SER A 189 -22.79 15.39 17.46
C SER A 189 -21.49 15.11 16.68
N TYR A 190 -21.55 14.39 15.55
CA TYR A 190 -20.37 14.07 14.73
C TYR A 190 -19.79 15.31 14.05
N LEU A 191 -20.59 16.35 13.80
CA LEU A 191 -20.08 17.62 13.25
C LEU A 191 -19.10 18.33 14.20
N LYS A 192 -19.04 17.94 15.48
CA LYS A 192 -18.07 18.45 16.45
C LYS A 192 -16.67 17.88 16.22
N THR A 193 -16.57 16.63 15.80
CA THR A 193 -15.30 15.88 15.69
C THR A 193 -14.88 15.58 14.25
N THR A 194 -15.83 15.66 13.31
CA THR A 194 -15.66 15.22 11.92
C THR A 194 -15.97 16.38 10.98
N ASP A 195 -15.10 16.59 10.00
CA ASP A 195 -15.36 17.43 8.84
C ASP A 195 -15.83 16.56 7.67
N TYR A 196 -16.90 17.01 7.00
CA TYR A 196 -17.48 16.34 5.85
C TYR A 196 -17.16 17.12 4.59
N TYR A 197 -16.74 16.40 3.54
CA TYR A 197 -16.42 17.00 2.26
C TYR A 197 -17.08 16.23 1.12
N LEU A 198 -17.46 16.94 0.07
CA LEU A 198 -17.71 16.38 -1.26
C LEU A 198 -16.47 16.68 -2.10
N LEU A 199 -15.78 15.62 -2.51
CA LEU A 199 -14.56 15.71 -3.33
C LEU A 199 -14.88 15.28 -4.75
N PHE A 200 -14.44 16.05 -5.73
CA PHE A 200 -14.50 15.72 -7.15
C PHE A 200 -13.09 15.40 -7.66
N ASP A 201 -13.02 14.50 -8.64
CA ASP A 201 -11.86 14.39 -9.51
C ASP A 201 -11.69 15.71 -10.28
N GLU A 202 -10.44 16.15 -10.46
CA GLU A 202 -10.09 17.48 -11.00
C GLU A 202 -10.72 17.76 -12.38
N ASN A 203 -10.95 16.71 -13.18
CA ASN A 203 -11.53 16.82 -14.51
C ASN A 203 -13.04 16.57 -14.57
N SER A 204 -13.67 16.30 -13.42
CA SER A 204 -15.02 15.75 -13.36
C SER A 204 -16.07 16.70 -12.80
N TYR A 205 -15.69 17.92 -12.37
CA TYR A 205 -16.64 18.88 -11.78
C TYR A 205 -17.13 19.98 -12.74
N ASN A 206 -16.67 20.01 -13.99
CA ASN A 206 -17.10 21.00 -14.98
C ASN A 206 -18.60 20.88 -15.25
N ASP A 207 -19.31 21.99 -15.09
CA ASP A 207 -20.78 22.10 -15.20
C ASP A 207 -21.57 21.10 -14.36
N VAL A 208 -20.98 20.67 -13.24
CA VAL A 208 -21.68 19.93 -12.20
C VAL A 208 -22.34 20.89 -11.24
N TYR A 209 -23.56 20.57 -10.85
CA TYR A 209 -24.31 21.19 -9.79
C TYR A 209 -24.60 20.14 -8.73
N TYR A 210 -24.48 20.51 -7.46
CA TYR A 210 -24.78 19.63 -6.34
C TYR A 210 -25.84 20.24 -5.42
N SER A 211 -26.60 19.42 -4.73
CA SER A 211 -27.52 19.84 -3.67
C SER A 211 -27.48 18.87 -2.50
N LEU A 212 -27.69 19.40 -1.29
CA LEU A 212 -27.83 18.61 -0.05
C LEU A 212 -29.20 18.86 0.56
N ASP A 213 -30.00 17.83 0.74
CA ASP A 213 -31.33 17.96 1.36
C ASP A 213 -31.66 16.79 2.29
N THR A 214 -32.83 16.90 2.92
CA THR A 214 -33.44 15.84 3.74
C THR A 214 -34.88 15.65 3.29
N THR A 215 -35.58 14.69 3.88
CA THR A 215 -37.02 14.52 3.67
C THR A 215 -37.85 15.71 4.17
N LEU A 216 -37.29 16.55 5.06
CA LEU A 216 -37.99 17.68 5.67
C LEU A 216 -37.53 19.03 5.12
N ILE A 217 -36.26 19.15 4.75
CA ILE A 217 -35.63 20.41 4.36
C ILE A 217 -35.05 20.27 2.95
N PRO A 218 -35.76 20.76 1.91
CA PRO A 218 -35.27 20.72 0.54
C PRO A 218 -34.07 21.66 0.36
N SER A 219 -33.42 21.59 -0.79
CA SER A 219 -32.27 22.44 -1.10
C SER A 219 -32.25 22.87 -2.55
N ILE A 220 -31.45 23.91 -2.79
CA ILE A 220 -31.27 24.48 -4.12
C ILE A 220 -29.91 24.01 -4.62
N SER A 221 -29.86 23.59 -5.88
CA SER A 221 -28.63 23.18 -6.54
C SER A 221 -27.64 24.33 -6.64
N LYS A 222 -26.37 24.04 -6.35
CA LYS A 222 -25.25 24.97 -6.39
C LYS A 222 -24.24 24.51 -7.42
N LYS A 223 -23.70 25.44 -8.20
CA LYS A 223 -22.63 25.12 -9.16
C LYS A 223 -21.38 24.69 -8.38
N VAL A 224 -20.77 23.59 -8.78
CA VAL A 224 -19.45 23.20 -8.28
C VAL A 224 -18.41 24.15 -8.85
N THR A 225 -17.66 24.79 -7.96
CA THR A 225 -16.63 25.78 -8.31
C THR A 225 -15.22 25.34 -7.94
N ASN A 226 -15.11 24.27 -7.14
CA ASN A 226 -13.86 23.71 -6.69
C ASN A 226 -14.00 22.19 -6.54
N ASP A 227 -12.89 21.48 -6.65
CA ASP A 227 -12.79 20.02 -6.47
C ASP A 227 -13.04 19.59 -5.02
N VAL A 228 -12.78 20.47 -4.05
CA VAL A 228 -13.02 20.24 -2.62
C VAL A 228 -14.13 21.15 -2.10
N ILE A 229 -15.24 20.57 -1.64
CA ILE A 229 -16.37 21.30 -1.04
C ILE A 229 -16.59 20.85 0.40
N LYS A 230 -16.50 21.78 1.36
CA LYS A 230 -16.81 21.51 2.78
C LYS A 230 -18.32 21.59 3.03
N LEU A 231 -18.88 20.56 3.67
CA LEU A 231 -20.33 20.38 3.80
C LEU A 231 -20.89 20.66 5.20
N ASN A 232 -20.05 20.80 6.24
CA ASN A 232 -20.51 20.86 7.64
C ASN A 232 -21.63 21.88 7.90
N ASN A 233 -21.47 23.13 7.43
CA ASN A 233 -22.46 24.18 7.66
C ASN A 233 -23.79 23.89 6.95
N GLU A 234 -23.72 23.32 5.73
CA GLU A 234 -24.93 22.89 5.02
C GLU A 234 -25.61 21.76 5.76
N ILE A 235 -24.87 20.72 6.15
CA ILE A 235 -25.42 19.58 6.90
C ILE A 235 -26.05 20.04 8.22
N GLU A 236 -25.39 20.94 8.97
CA GLU A 236 -25.94 21.49 10.21
C GLU A 236 -27.28 22.19 9.99
N SER A 237 -27.40 22.99 8.91
CA SER A 237 -28.67 23.65 8.55
C SER A 237 -29.78 22.66 8.19
N LYS A 238 -29.41 21.48 7.67
CA LYS A 238 -30.35 20.42 7.31
C LYS A 238 -30.81 19.57 8.49
N LEU A 239 -30.10 19.64 9.62
CA LEU A 239 -30.43 18.95 10.87
C LEU A 239 -30.94 19.92 11.94
N ILE A 240 -31.53 21.06 11.56
CA ILE A 240 -31.97 22.07 12.54
C ILE A 240 -33.07 21.56 13.48
N PHE A 241 -33.90 20.62 13.03
CA PHE A 241 -35.04 20.08 13.80
C PHE A 241 -34.78 18.70 14.43
N SER A 242 -33.57 18.15 14.31
CA SER A 242 -33.26 16.79 14.80
C SER A 242 -31.79 16.64 15.19
N GLU A 243 -31.51 15.75 16.16
CA GLU A 243 -30.14 15.39 16.57
C GLU A 243 -29.50 14.37 15.62
N ASP A 244 -30.30 13.70 14.78
CA ASP A 244 -29.84 12.84 13.71
C ASP A 244 -30.74 12.93 12.47
N GLY A 245 -30.22 12.50 11.32
CA GLY A 245 -31.00 12.54 10.09
C GLY A 245 -30.32 11.81 8.94
N ILE A 246 -31.08 11.69 7.86
CA ILE A 246 -30.58 11.20 6.58
C ILE A 246 -30.42 12.41 5.67
N VAL A 247 -29.18 12.64 5.22
CA VAL A 247 -28.84 13.66 4.23
C VAL A 247 -28.73 12.98 2.88
N PHE A 248 -29.45 13.51 1.90
CA PHE A 248 -29.36 13.14 0.50
C PHE A 248 -28.49 14.17 -0.21
N VAL A 249 -27.65 13.69 -1.12
CA VAL A 249 -26.76 14.49 -1.92
C VAL A 249 -26.98 14.13 -3.37
N HIS A 250 -27.24 15.14 -4.19
CA HIS A 250 -27.59 14.96 -5.60
C HIS A 250 -26.59 15.70 -6.48
N THR A 251 -26.28 15.14 -7.63
CA THR A 251 -25.57 15.80 -8.73
C THR A 251 -26.43 15.77 -9.99
N ASN A 252 -26.33 16.81 -10.83
CA ASN A 252 -27.07 16.94 -12.10
C ASN A 252 -26.44 16.17 -13.28
N LYS A 253 -25.57 15.20 -12.99
CA LYS A 253 -24.89 14.34 -13.97
C LYS A 253 -24.79 12.94 -13.39
N GLU A 254 -24.84 11.94 -14.26
CA GLU A 254 -24.62 10.53 -13.92
C GLU A 254 -23.12 10.23 -13.80
N ASP A 255 -22.79 9.18 -13.03
CA ASP A 255 -21.45 8.60 -12.86
C ASP A 255 -20.32 9.60 -12.59
N VAL A 256 -20.66 10.73 -11.95
CA VAL A 256 -19.67 11.76 -11.60
C VAL A 256 -18.62 11.14 -10.69
N LYS A 257 -17.34 11.34 -11.04
CA LYS A 257 -16.21 10.98 -10.17
C LYS A 257 -16.18 11.93 -8.98
N ALA A 258 -17.03 11.64 -8.02
CA ALA A 258 -17.11 12.36 -6.76
C ALA A 258 -17.30 11.37 -5.61
N VAL A 259 -16.89 11.80 -4.43
CA VAL A 259 -16.97 11.01 -3.20
C VAL A 259 -17.34 11.91 -2.03
N ILE A 260 -18.28 11.46 -1.20
CA ILE A 260 -18.50 12.07 0.12
C ILE A 260 -17.57 11.38 1.10
N ILE A 261 -16.86 12.19 1.88
CA ILE A 261 -15.97 11.70 2.92
C ILE A 261 -16.32 12.33 4.27
N GLY A 262 -16.01 11.61 5.35
CA GLY A 262 -16.03 12.10 6.72
C GLY A 262 -14.69 11.85 7.38
N VAL A 263 -13.91 12.91 7.61
CA VAL A 263 -12.55 12.82 8.20
C VAL A 263 -12.49 13.51 9.55
N PRO A 264 -11.61 13.07 10.47
CA PRO A 264 -11.33 13.80 11.70
C PRO A 264 -10.95 15.26 11.43
N LYS A 265 -11.32 16.19 12.32
CA LYS A 265 -11.02 17.62 12.13
C LYS A 265 -9.54 17.97 12.06
N ASP A 266 -8.68 17.13 12.63
CA ASP A 266 -7.23 17.23 12.61
C ASP A 266 -6.59 16.50 11.40
N PHE A 267 -7.39 15.99 10.46
CA PHE A 267 -6.89 15.34 9.25
C PHE A 267 -6.08 16.29 8.37
N ASP A 268 -4.96 15.79 7.83
CA ASP A 268 -4.06 16.57 6.98
C ASP A 268 -4.73 16.91 5.64
N LYS A 269 -5.05 18.19 5.47
CA LYS A 269 -5.83 18.70 4.33
C LYS A 269 -5.13 18.51 2.99
N LYS A 270 -3.81 18.30 2.95
CA LYS A 270 -3.10 18.06 1.67
C LYS A 270 -3.54 16.77 0.98
N TYR A 271 -4.14 15.84 1.74
CA TYR A 271 -4.66 14.59 1.22
C TYR A 271 -6.15 14.66 0.83
N LEU A 272 -6.81 15.83 0.94
CA LEU A 272 -8.20 16.04 0.51
C LEU A 272 -8.33 16.11 -1.01
N LYS A 273 -7.97 15.03 -1.70
CA LYS A 273 -8.15 14.87 -3.15
C LYS A 273 -8.90 13.58 -3.41
N TYR A 274 -9.79 13.58 -4.40
CA TYR A 274 -10.63 12.43 -4.76
C TYR A 274 -9.87 11.09 -4.78
N ASP A 275 -8.71 11.09 -5.43
CA ASP A 275 -7.88 9.89 -5.64
C ASP A 275 -7.45 9.19 -4.35
N TYR A 276 -7.26 9.92 -3.25
CA TYR A 276 -6.86 9.34 -1.97
C TYR A 276 -7.99 8.56 -1.28
N PHE A 277 -9.25 8.76 -1.68
CA PHE A 277 -10.43 8.16 -1.01
C PHE A 277 -11.11 7.08 -1.85
N ILE A 278 -10.45 6.63 -2.93
CA ILE A 278 -10.86 5.49 -3.74
C ILE A 278 -9.77 4.41 -3.72
N SER A 279 -10.10 3.23 -4.23
CA SER A 279 -9.12 2.16 -4.41
C SER A 279 -8.29 2.41 -5.67
N ASN A 280 -6.97 2.31 -5.55
CA ASN A 280 -6.03 2.57 -6.64
C ASN A 280 -5.13 1.37 -6.89
N GLN A 281 -4.69 1.18 -8.14
CA GLN A 281 -3.62 0.23 -8.46
C GLN A 281 -2.27 0.86 -8.11
N CYS A 282 -1.42 0.06 -7.46
CA CYS A 282 -0.08 0.44 -7.05
C CYS A 282 0.91 -0.65 -7.43
N LYS A 283 2.17 -0.26 -7.63
CA LYS A 283 3.31 -1.16 -7.59
C LYS A 283 3.87 -1.17 -6.17
N PHE A 284 3.78 -2.33 -5.53
CA PHE A 284 4.46 -2.61 -4.27
C PHE A 284 5.80 -3.29 -4.56
N THR A 285 6.87 -2.70 -4.05
CA THR A 285 8.25 -3.16 -4.27
C THR A 285 8.90 -3.47 -2.94
N ILE A 286 9.51 -4.64 -2.81
CA ILE A 286 10.46 -4.93 -1.72
C ILE A 286 11.84 -5.05 -2.33
N LYS A 287 12.81 -4.34 -1.74
CA LYS A 287 14.23 -4.48 -2.06
C LYS A 287 14.97 -5.04 -0.87
N THR A 288 15.88 -5.96 -1.11
CA THR A 288 16.72 -6.58 -0.09
C THR A 288 18.18 -6.65 -0.54
N SER A 289 19.08 -6.60 0.44
CA SER A 289 20.49 -6.94 0.28
C SER A 289 20.98 -7.59 1.56
N TYR A 290 22.06 -8.37 1.46
CA TYR A 290 22.86 -8.70 2.65
C TYR A 290 23.49 -7.44 3.27
#